data_AF-A0A976Q0H1-F1
#
_entry.id   AF-A0A976Q0H1-F1
#
_cell.length_a   1.000
_cell.length_b   1.000
_cell.length_c   1.000
_cell.angle_alpha   90.00
_cell.angle_beta   90.00
_cell.angle_gamma   90.00
#
_symmetry.space_group_name_H-M   'P 1'
#
loop_
_entity.id
_entity.type
_entity.pdbx_description
1 polymer ?
#
loop_
_entity_poly.entity_id
_entity_poly.type
_entity_poly.pdbx_seq_one_letter_code
_entity_poly.pdbx_strand_id
1 'polypeptide(L)'
;MRREFKPSTTRPEDFSAFWHSTRIQLEQINPEIERRPHVSEGLPGISAEIVSFLSLGHVRVSAYFLQWQDEQPRPLVINSHGYGGHCWPRWEWA
;
A
#
# COMPACT_ATOMS: atom_id res chain seq x y z
N MET A 1 11.13 7.55 34.87
CA MET A 1 10.63 6.16 34.96
C MET A 1 9.52 5.99 33.94
N ARG A 2 9.75 5.21 32.88
CA ARG A 2 8.82 5.06 31.74
C ARG A 2 7.90 3.87 32.01
N ARG A 3 6.60 4.00 31.71
CA ARG A 3 5.57 2.95 31.89
C ARG A 3 6.02 1.62 31.29
N GLU A 4 6.18 0.58 32.13
CA GLU A 4 6.21 -0.82 31.69
C GLU A 4 4.77 -1.31 31.48
N PHE A 5 4.11 -0.82 30.43
CA PHE A 5 2.83 -1.37 30.01
C PHE A 5 3.06 -2.37 28.87
N LYS A 6 3.13 -3.65 29.22
CA LYS A 6 3.31 -4.77 28.28
C LYS A 6 2.33 -5.89 28.66
N PRO A 7 1.05 -5.83 28.22
CA PRO A 7 0.08 -6.87 28.52
C PRO A 7 0.53 -8.22 27.94
N SER A 8 0.01 -9.30 28.52
CA SER A 8 0.21 -10.66 28.00
C SER A 8 -0.29 -10.77 26.56
N THR A 9 0.43 -11.52 25.75
CA THR A 9 0.05 -11.72 24.34
C THR A 9 -1.22 -12.56 24.24
N THR A 10 -2.09 -12.20 23.31
CA THR A 10 -3.26 -12.99 22.89
C THR A 10 -2.99 -13.79 21.62
N ARG A 11 -1.70 -13.99 21.29
CA ARG A 11 -1.27 -14.69 20.08
C ARG A 11 -1.79 -16.14 20.09
N PRO A 12 -2.56 -16.57 19.07
CA PRO A 12 -2.98 -17.96 18.92
C PRO A 12 -1.78 -18.91 18.70
N GLU A 13 -1.96 -20.20 19.03
CA GLU A 13 -0.92 -21.23 18.85
C GLU A 13 -0.48 -21.38 17.39
N ASP A 14 -1.40 -21.16 16.45
CA ASP A 14 -1.20 -21.31 15.00
C ASP A 14 -0.81 -20.01 14.28
N PHE A 15 -0.57 -18.91 15.01
CA PHE A 15 -0.34 -17.57 14.43
C PHE A 15 0.68 -17.57 13.28
N SER A 16 1.81 -18.24 13.45
CA SER A 16 2.86 -18.30 12.42
C SER A 16 2.43 -19.14 11.22
N ALA A 17 1.73 -20.26 11.46
CA ALA A 17 1.23 -21.13 10.41
C ALA A 17 0.15 -20.42 9.56
N PHE A 18 -0.74 -19.66 10.23
CA PHE A 18 -1.72 -18.81 9.57
C PHE A 18 -1.04 -17.82 8.60
N TRP A 19 -0.13 -16.97 9.10
CA TRP A 19 0.51 -15.96 8.25
C TRP A 19 1.40 -16.56 7.15
N HIS A 20 2.03 -17.70 7.41
CA HIS A 20 2.79 -18.42 6.39
C HIS A 20 1.88 -18.90 5.26
N SER A 21 0.76 -19.55 5.60
CA SER A 21 -0.23 -20.00 4.62
C SER A 21 -0.85 -18.83 3.85
N THR A 22 -1.21 -17.74 4.52
CA THR A 22 -1.76 -16.54 3.86
C THR A 22 -0.80 -15.93 2.86
N ARG A 23 0.51 -15.90 3.17
CA ARG A 23 1.53 -15.41 2.24
C ARG A 23 1.67 -16.30 1.01
N ILE A 24 1.68 -17.63 1.19
CA ILE A 24 1.73 -18.58 0.06
C ILE A 24 0.52 -18.37 -0.86
N GLN A 25 -0.69 -18.20 -0.29
CA GLN A 25 -1.90 -17.91 -1.08
C GLN A 25 -1.78 -16.62 -1.87
N LEU A 26 -1.20 -15.56 -1.28
CA LEU A 26 -0.96 -14.29 -1.98
C LEU A 26 0.08 -14.43 -3.10
N GLU A 27 1.18 -15.16 -2.87
CA GLU A 27 2.27 -15.37 -3.83
C GLU A 27 1.82 -16.13 -5.09
N GLN A 28 0.73 -16.90 -5.01
CA GLN A 28 0.14 -17.62 -6.15
C GLN A 28 -0.72 -16.71 -7.05
N ILE A 29 -1.06 -15.50 -6.61
CA ILE A 29 -1.92 -14.60 -7.37
C ILE A 29 -1.05 -13.77 -8.32
N ASN A 30 -1.35 -13.82 -9.62
CA ASN A 30 -0.81 -12.87 -10.58
C ASN A 30 -1.46 -11.50 -10.32
N PRO A 31 -0.68 -10.44 -10.02
CA PRO A 31 -1.25 -9.15 -9.64
C PRO A 31 -2.00 -8.43 -10.75
N GLU A 32 -1.86 -8.80 -12.04
CA GLU A 32 -2.57 -8.16 -13.17
C GLU A 32 -2.61 -6.63 -13.06
N ILE A 33 -1.41 -6.04 -12.96
CA ILE A 33 -1.22 -4.62 -12.68
C ILE A 33 -1.78 -3.79 -13.84
N GLU A 34 -2.69 -2.89 -13.52
CA GLU A 34 -3.20 -1.88 -14.43
C GLU A 34 -2.80 -0.49 -13.94
N ARG A 35 -2.41 0.38 -14.87
CA ARG A 35 -2.13 1.79 -14.61
C ARG A 35 -2.98 2.66 -15.51
N ARG A 36 -3.60 3.70 -14.94
CA ARG A 36 -4.41 4.66 -15.68
C ARG A 36 -3.98 6.06 -15.30
N PRO A 37 -3.72 6.97 -16.27
CA PRO A 37 -3.43 8.36 -15.95
C PRO A 37 -4.53 8.96 -15.09
N HIS A 38 -4.14 9.67 -14.03
CA HIS A 38 -5.06 10.46 -13.22
C HIS A 38 -4.84 11.93 -13.54
N VAL A 39 -5.74 12.51 -14.33
CA VAL A 39 -5.68 13.93 -14.67
C VAL A 39 -6.22 14.74 -13.51
N SER A 40 -5.34 15.46 -12.82
CA SER A 40 -5.69 16.41 -11.77
C SER A 40 -4.76 17.63 -11.84
N GLU A 41 -5.18 18.75 -11.25
CA GLU A 41 -4.38 19.96 -11.05
C GLU A 41 -3.26 19.72 -10.01
N GLY A 42 -2.34 18.80 -10.32
CA GLY A 42 -1.20 18.47 -9.48
C GLY A 42 -0.06 19.50 -9.59
N LEU A 43 1.07 19.15 -8.98
CA LEU A 43 2.30 19.95 -9.06
C LEU A 43 3.03 19.71 -10.40
N PRO A 44 3.60 20.77 -11.03
CA PRO A 44 4.40 20.63 -12.24
C PRO A 44 5.58 19.66 -12.04
N GLY A 45 5.81 18.78 -13.01
CA GLY A 45 6.90 17.79 -12.96
C GLY A 45 6.56 16.52 -12.17
N ILE A 46 5.31 16.36 -11.71
CA ILE A 46 4.83 15.13 -11.04
C ILE A 46 3.68 14.53 -11.85
N SER A 47 3.83 13.27 -12.27
CA SER A 47 2.74 12.48 -12.83
C SER A 47 1.93 11.79 -11.75
N ALA A 48 0.61 11.72 -11.94
CA ALA A 48 -0.29 10.93 -11.14
C ALA A 48 -0.95 9.83 -11.97
N GLU A 49 -0.97 8.62 -11.40
CA GLU A 49 -1.65 7.46 -11.95
C GLU A 49 -2.57 6.86 -10.89
N ILE A 50 -3.63 6.20 -11.32
CA ILE A 50 -4.31 5.17 -10.52
C ILE A 50 -3.71 3.83 -10.90
N VAL A 51 -3.13 3.15 -9.92
CA VAL A 51 -2.59 1.79 -10.05
C VAL A 51 -3.57 0.84 -9.38
N SER A 52 -3.93 -0.25 -10.07
CA SER A 52 -4.73 -1.32 -9.48
C SER A 52 -4.13 -2.69 -9.74
N PHE A 53 -4.33 -3.62 -8.81
CA PHE A 53 -3.81 -4.98 -8.88
C PHE A 53 -4.72 -5.95 -8.12
N LEU A 54 -4.67 -7.23 -8.49
CA LEU A 54 -5.31 -8.31 -7.76
C LEU A 54 -4.50 -8.68 -6.52
N SER A 55 -5.19 -8.85 -5.40
CA SER A 55 -4.65 -9.25 -4.10
C SER A 55 -5.38 -10.49 -3.57
N LEU A 56 -5.10 -10.86 -2.32
CA LEU A 56 -5.66 -12.03 -1.64
C LEU A 56 -7.18 -12.16 -1.88
N GLY A 57 -7.61 -13.37 -2.26
CA GLY A 57 -9.01 -13.64 -2.61
C GLY A 57 -9.44 -13.10 -3.98
N HIS A 58 -8.49 -12.76 -4.86
CA HIS A 58 -8.72 -12.17 -6.18
C HIS A 58 -9.46 -10.83 -6.14
N VAL A 59 -9.32 -10.10 -5.03
CA VAL A 59 -9.91 -8.76 -4.87
C VAL A 59 -9.02 -7.73 -5.56
N ARG A 60 -9.61 -6.85 -6.36
CA ARG A 60 -8.89 -5.73 -6.98
C ARG A 60 -8.73 -4.58 -5.98
N VAL A 61 -7.48 -4.22 -5.72
CA VAL A 61 -7.08 -3.10 -4.86
C VAL A 61 -6.58 -1.96 -5.74
N SER A 62 -6.91 -0.73 -5.39
CA SER A 62 -6.49 0.47 -6.13
C SER A 62 -5.81 1.48 -5.22
N ALA A 63 -4.82 2.19 -5.76
CA ALA A 63 -4.09 3.26 -5.10
C ALA A 63 -3.78 4.38 -6.10
N TYR A 64 -3.57 5.60 -5.60
CA TYR A 64 -2.87 6.61 -6.39
C TYR A 64 -1.37 6.32 -6.35
N PHE A 65 -0.67 6.69 -7.41
CA PHE A 65 0.77 6.61 -7.53
C PHE A 65 1.28 7.93 -8.08
N LEU A 66 2.16 8.59 -7.32
CA LEU A 66 2.78 9.86 -7.68
C LEU A 66 4.25 9.61 -7.99
N GLN A 67 4.72 10.17 -9.09
CA GLN A 67 6.09 10.00 -9.55
C GLN A 67 6.61 11.29 -10.16
N TRP A 68 7.82 11.70 -9.77
CA TRP A 68 8.59 12.75 -10.45
C TRP A 68 8.86 12.35 -11.90
N GLN A 69 8.65 13.28 -12.84
CA GLN A 69 8.95 13.10 -14.26
C GLN A 69 10.44 13.32 -14.55
N ASP A 70 11.29 12.58 -13.86
CA ASP A 70 12.73 12.51 -14.07
C ASP A 70 13.25 11.08 -13.89
N GLU A 71 14.53 10.87 -14.21
CA GLU A 71 15.20 9.57 -14.12
C GLU A 71 15.98 9.40 -12.80
N GLN A 72 15.77 10.28 -11.81
CA GLN A 72 16.54 10.19 -10.58
C GLN A 72 15.96 9.12 -9.65
N PRO A 73 16.78 8.22 -9.10
CA PRO A 73 16.32 7.26 -8.12
C PRO A 73 15.93 8.00 -6.83
N ARG A 74 14.71 7.76 -6.36
CA ARG A 74 14.13 8.39 -5.17
C ARG A 74 13.52 7.33 -4.25
N PRO A 75 13.43 7.59 -2.94
CA PRO A 75 12.71 6.71 -2.02
C PRO A 75 11.25 6.54 -2.44
N LEU A 76 10.71 5.33 -2.25
CA LEU A 76 9.28 5.05 -2.40
C LEU A 76 8.59 5.13 -1.03
N VAL A 77 7.50 5.89 -0.95
CA VAL A 77 6.62 5.92 0.22
C VAL A 77 5.34 5.15 -0.10
N ILE A 78 5.04 4.13 0.71
CA ILE A 78 3.76 3.42 0.70
C ILE A 78 2.98 3.87 1.93
N ASN A 79 1.77 4.41 1.73
CA ASN A 79 0.91 4.84 2.82
C ASN A 79 -0.46 4.16 2.79
N SER A 80 -1.11 4.19 3.93
CA SER A 80 -2.50 3.78 4.09
C SER A 80 -3.25 4.85 4.86
N HIS A 81 -4.56 4.94 4.61
CA HIS A 81 -5.43 5.83 5.37
C HIS A 81 -5.88 5.17 6.68
N GLY A 82 -6.33 5.99 7.63
CA GLY A 82 -6.97 5.51 8.86
C GLY A 82 -8.33 4.87 8.60
N TYR A 83 -8.87 4.20 9.64
CA TYR A 83 -10.20 3.60 9.59
C TYR A 83 -11.27 4.67 9.28
N GLY A 84 -12.17 4.39 8.32
CA GLY A 84 -13.18 5.34 7.85
C GLY A 84 -12.64 6.54 7.04
N GLY A 85 -11.34 6.54 6.74
CA GLY A 85 -10.69 7.58 5.94
C GLY A 85 -10.77 7.35 4.44
N HIS A 86 -10.31 8.36 3.70
CA HIS A 86 -10.17 8.32 2.25
C HIS A 86 -8.69 8.39 1.85
N CYS A 87 -8.37 7.79 0.70
CA CYS A 87 -7.03 7.84 0.11
C CYS A 87 -6.90 9.10 -0.75
N TRP A 88 -6.39 10.19 -0.19
CA TRP A 88 -6.13 11.44 -0.92
C TRP A 88 -4.67 11.52 -1.40
N PRO A 89 -4.41 11.98 -2.64
CA PRO A 89 -3.06 12.21 -3.13
C PRO A 89 -2.27 13.15 -2.20
N ARG A 90 -1.04 12.75 -1.87
CA ARG A 90 -0.09 13.53 -1.06
C ARG A 90 1.01 14.09 -1.96
N TRP A 91 0.66 15.13 -2.73
CA TRP A 91 1.57 15.76 -3.70
C TRP A 91 2.87 16.23 -3.07
N GLU A 92 2.84 16.65 -1.80
CA GLU A 92 4.02 17.12 -1.07
C GLU A 92 5.07 16.03 -0.77
N TRP A 93 4.77 14.75 -1.00
CA TRP A 93 5.70 13.64 -0.79
C TRP A 93 6.40 13.16 -2.05
N ALA A 94 5.93 13.63 -3.19
CA ALA A 94 6.41 13.27 -4.50
C ALA A 94 6.89 14.50 -5.24
#